data_AF-A0A6P0I1U8-F1
#
_entry.id   AF-A0A6P0I1U8-F1
#
_cell.length_a   1.000
_cell.length_b   1.000
_cell.length_c   1.000
_cell.angle_alpha   90.00
_cell.angle_beta   90.00
_cell.angle_gamma   90.00
#
_symmetry.space_group_name_H-M   'P 1'
#
loop_
_entity.id
_entity.type
_entity.pdbx_description
1 polymer ?
#
loop_
_entity_poly.entity_id
_entity_poly.type
_entity_poly.pdbx_seq_one_letter_code
_entity_poly.pdbx_strand_id
1 'polypeptide(L)'
;MIAQPKDYQKISPEEYLEWEAKQEFRHEYIDGEIIAMTGGSIPHNNIAINFCMALMPHLRQKGCQVNMSDVKVQDNKNNRYFYPDLVITCNAEDLKSRKFIQHPTVIIEVLSPSTEKY
;
A
#
# COMPACT_ATOMS: atom_id res chain seq x y z
N MET A 1 -32.27 13.19 -24.11
CA MET A 1 -31.21 13.95 -23.42
C MET A 1 -29.91 13.20 -23.64
N ILE A 2 -28.96 13.79 -24.37
CA ILE A 2 -27.65 13.18 -24.62
C ILE A 2 -26.81 13.46 -23.37
N ALA A 3 -26.42 12.41 -22.65
CA ALA A 3 -25.53 12.54 -21.51
C ALA A 3 -24.16 12.98 -22.02
N GLN A 4 -23.74 14.19 -21.64
CA GLN A 4 -22.36 14.64 -21.87
C GLN A 4 -21.42 13.82 -20.98
N PRO A 5 -20.25 13.41 -21.47
CA PRO A 5 -19.24 12.80 -20.62
C PRO A 5 -18.83 13.83 -19.56
N LYS A 6 -19.04 13.50 -18.28
CA LYS A 6 -18.44 14.26 -17.18
C LYS A 6 -16.94 13.97 -17.22
N ASP A 7 -16.14 14.96 -17.56
CA ASP A 7 -14.72 14.98 -17.22
C ASP A 7 -14.62 14.98 -15.69
N TYR A 8 -14.55 13.79 -15.10
CA TYR A 8 -14.14 13.66 -13.71
C TYR A 8 -12.69 14.13 -13.67
N GLN A 9 -12.47 15.34 -13.15
CA GLN A 9 -11.14 15.88 -12.99
C GLN A 9 -10.34 14.91 -12.11
N LYS A 10 -9.40 14.20 -12.74
CA LYS A 10 -8.51 13.25 -12.08
C LYS A 10 -7.65 14.01 -11.08
N ILE A 11 -7.53 13.49 -9.86
CA ILE A 11 -6.70 14.09 -8.81
C ILE A 11 -5.21 13.81 -9.11
N SER A 12 -4.34 14.80 -8.91
CA SER A 12 -2.89 14.59 -9.04
C SER A 12 -2.34 13.73 -7.89
N PRO A 13 -1.15 13.13 -8.03
CA PRO A 13 -0.49 12.41 -6.94
C PRO A 13 -0.27 13.28 -5.69
N GLU A 14 0.11 14.54 -5.88
CA GLU A 14 0.36 15.51 -4.80
C GLU A 14 -0.95 15.90 -4.09
N GLU A 15 -1.99 16.20 -4.88
CA GLU A 15 -3.33 16.48 -4.36
C GLU A 15 -3.88 15.28 -3.57
N TYR A 16 -3.65 14.06 -4.07
CA TYR A 16 -4.01 12.83 -3.36
C TYR A 16 -3.29 12.73 -2.01
N LEU A 17 -1.98 13.00 -1.92
CA LEU A 17 -1.24 12.93 -0.66
C LEU A 17 -1.76 13.94 0.37
N GLU A 18 -2.07 15.16 -0.05
CA GLU A 18 -2.62 16.19 0.83
C GLU A 18 -4.05 15.88 1.28
N TRP A 19 -4.85 15.30 0.39
CA TRP A 19 -6.21 14.89 0.68
C TRP A 19 -6.23 13.68 1.62
N GLU A 20 -5.41 12.66 1.35
CA GLU A 20 -5.41 11.38 2.06
C GLU A 20 -4.91 11.53 3.51
N ALA A 21 -3.95 12.44 3.75
CA ALA A 21 -3.47 12.76 5.09
C ALA A 21 -4.57 13.31 6.04
N LYS A 22 -5.73 13.70 5.52
CA LYS A 22 -6.88 14.23 6.27
C LYS A 22 -8.01 13.21 6.42
N GLN A 23 -7.89 12.01 5.84
CA GLN A 23 -8.93 11.00 5.87
C GLN A 23 -8.80 10.08 7.09
N GLU A 24 -9.93 9.57 7.56
CA GLU A 24 -9.97 8.55 8.61
C GLU A 24 -9.51 7.18 8.09
N PHE A 25 -9.86 6.86 6.84
CA PHE A 25 -9.54 5.59 6.18
C PHE A 25 -8.42 5.74 5.16
N ARG A 26 -7.72 4.64 4.91
CA ARG A 26 -6.67 4.55 3.89
C ARG A 26 -7.26 4.35 2.50
N HIS A 27 -6.59 4.94 1.52
CA HIS A 27 -7.02 4.87 0.13
C HIS A 27 -5.80 4.65 -0.76
N GLU A 28 -5.92 3.76 -1.73
CA GLU A 28 -4.93 3.61 -2.80
C GLU A 28 -5.16 4.65 -3.89
N TYR A 29 -4.10 4.94 -4.64
CA TYR A 29 -4.12 5.88 -5.75
C TYR A 29 -3.56 5.24 -7.01
N ILE A 30 -4.38 5.19 -8.06
CA ILE A 30 -4.02 4.62 -9.37
C ILE A 30 -4.48 5.58 -10.47
N ASP A 31 -3.53 6.21 -11.15
CA ASP A 31 -3.74 7.02 -12.37
C ASP A 31 -4.89 8.05 -12.29
N GLY A 32 -5.00 8.73 -11.15
CA GLY A 32 -6.04 9.73 -10.89
C GLY A 32 -7.26 9.24 -10.14
N GLU A 33 -7.33 7.95 -9.83
CA GLU A 33 -8.44 7.31 -9.12
C GLU A 33 -8.06 7.04 -7.66
N ILE A 34 -9.01 7.28 -6.76
CA ILE A 34 -8.89 7.00 -5.32
C ILE A 34 -9.72 5.76 -5.02
N ILE A 35 -9.08 4.72 -4.51
CA ILE A 35 -9.71 3.44 -4.21
C ILE A 35 -9.69 3.25 -2.70
N ALA A 36 -10.87 3.19 -2.08
CA ALA A 36 -10.96 2.95 -0.64
C ALA A 36 -10.45 1.55 -0.30
N MET A 37 -9.57 1.45 0.69
CA MET A 37 -9.19 0.15 1.20
C MET A 37 -10.35 -0.48 1.96
N THR A 38 -10.64 -1.74 1.64
CA THR A 38 -11.51 -2.56 2.48
C THR A 38 -10.69 -3.13 3.63
N GLY A 39 -11.25 -3.14 4.84
CA GLY A 39 -10.62 -3.79 5.97
C GLY A 39 -10.43 -5.30 5.75
N GLY A 40 -9.38 -5.86 6.34
CA GLY A 40 -9.13 -7.30 6.31
C GLY A 40 -10.06 -8.09 7.25
N SER A 41 -10.32 -9.35 6.91
CA SER A 41 -10.98 -10.30 7.82
C SER A 41 -10.00 -10.83 8.88
N ILE A 42 -10.49 -11.39 9.98
CA ILE A 42 -9.63 -12.01 11.01
C ILE A 42 -8.71 -13.09 10.41
N PRO A 43 -9.19 -14.03 9.57
CA PRO A 43 -8.32 -15.02 8.92
C PRO A 43 -7.23 -14.40 8.05
N HIS A 44 -7.57 -13.37 7.27
CA HIS A 44 -6.63 -12.64 6.42
C HIS A 44 -5.52 -11.99 7.26
N ASN A 45 -5.88 -11.29 8.32
CA ASN A 45 -4.93 -10.67 9.25
C ASN A 45 -4.03 -11.72 9.93
N ASN A 46 -4.57 -12.86 10.34
CA ASN A 46 -3.78 -13.92 10.96
C ASN A 46 -2.70 -14.47 10.02
N ILE A 47 -3.00 -14.61 8.72
CA ILE A 47 -2.01 -15.04 7.73
C ILE A 47 -0.88 -14.00 7.61
N ALA A 48 -1.22 -12.72 7.46
CA ALA A 48 -0.22 -11.65 7.36
C ALA A 48 0.69 -11.58 8.60
N ILE A 49 0.11 -11.69 9.81
CA ILE A 49 0.86 -11.72 11.07
C ILE A 49 1.83 -12.90 11.10
N ASN A 50 1.38 -14.10 10.73
CA ASN A 50 2.23 -15.30 10.72
C ASN A 50 3.43 -15.14 9.78
N PHE A 51 3.22 -14.59 8.58
CA PHE A 51 4.31 -14.29 7.65
C PHE A 51 5.28 -13.26 8.25
N CYS A 52 4.77 -12.17 8.83
CA CYS A 52 5.60 -11.15 9.47
C CYS A 52 6.47 -11.76 10.58
N MET A 53 5.87 -12.53 11.50
CA MET A 53 6.59 -13.18 12.60
C MET A 53 7.64 -14.17 12.13
N ALA A 54 7.36 -14.95 11.08
CA ALA A 54 8.31 -15.90 10.52
C ALA A 54 9.51 -15.22 9.84
N LEU A 55 9.28 -14.11 9.15
CA LEU A 55 10.32 -13.43 8.35
C LEU A 55 11.19 -12.48 9.20
N MET A 56 10.61 -11.83 10.21
CA MET A 56 11.27 -10.74 10.95
C MET A 56 12.66 -11.10 11.51
N PRO A 57 12.89 -12.26 12.15
CA PRO A 57 14.22 -12.60 12.69
C PRO A 57 15.31 -12.70 11.60
N HIS A 58 14.95 -13.24 10.43
CA HIS A 58 15.88 -13.40 9.32
C HIS A 58 16.17 -12.06 8.62
N LEU A 59 15.16 -11.20 8.50
CA LEU A 59 15.31 -9.88 7.89
C LEU A 59 16.16 -8.94 8.74
N ARG A 60 15.97 -8.97 10.07
CA ARG A 60 16.78 -8.17 11.00
C ARG A 60 18.28 -8.47 10.89
N GLN A 61 18.65 -9.74 10.75
CA GLN A 61 20.05 -10.15 10.56
C GLN A 61 20.66 -9.60 9.26
N LYS A 62 19.83 -9.29 8.25
CA LYS A 62 20.24 -8.73 6.97
C LYS A 62 20.13 -7.21 6.90
N GLY A 63 19.72 -6.54 7.98
CA GLY A 63 19.48 -5.11 8.00
C GLY A 63 18.21 -4.69 7.24
N CYS A 64 17.30 -5.62 6.96
CA CYS A 64 16.02 -5.35 6.30
C CYS A 64 14.89 -5.24 7.33
N GLN A 65 13.81 -4.55 6.95
CA GLN A 65 12.59 -4.41 7.75
C GLN A 65 11.38 -4.90 6.98
N VAL A 66 10.52 -5.67 7.65
CA VAL A 66 9.16 -5.97 7.19
C VAL A 66 8.19 -4.99 7.86
N ASN A 67 7.26 -4.45 7.07
CA ASN A 67 6.17 -3.62 7.54
C ASN A 67 4.85 -4.26 7.13
N MET A 68 3.80 -4.02 7.90
CA MET A 68 2.44 -4.55 7.67
C MET A 68 1.47 -3.42 7.31
N SER A 69 0.45 -3.76 6.51
CA SER A 69 -0.87 -3.19 6.19
C SER A 69 -1.14 -1.66 6.26
N ASP A 70 -0.42 -0.89 7.07
CA ASP A 70 -0.58 0.54 7.27
C ASP A 70 0.54 1.37 6.63
N VAL A 71 1.50 0.73 5.96
CA VAL A 71 2.62 1.43 5.32
C VAL A 71 2.33 1.65 3.84
N LYS A 72 2.25 2.93 3.47
CA LYS A 72 2.12 3.36 2.08
C LYS A 72 3.39 3.02 1.29
N VAL A 73 3.20 2.48 0.10
CA VAL A 73 4.27 2.22 -0.88
C VAL A 73 4.01 3.07 -2.11
N GLN A 74 5.05 3.76 -2.58
CA GLN A 74 5.00 4.51 -3.84
C GLN A 74 5.61 3.66 -4.98
N ASP A 75 4.86 3.48 -6.06
CA ASP A 75 5.44 3.13 -7.35
C ASP A 75 5.98 4.40 -8.02
N ASN A 76 7.28 4.65 -7.86
CA ASN A 76 7.96 5.83 -8.39
C ASN A 76 7.81 6.00 -9.91
N LYS A 77 7.59 4.93 -10.68
CA LYS A 77 7.50 5.03 -12.15
C LYS A 77 6.21 5.70 -12.60
N ASN A 78 5.12 5.41 -11.91
CA ASN A 78 3.77 5.83 -12.29
C ASN A 78 3.13 6.78 -11.27
N ASN A 79 3.85 7.14 -10.20
CA ASN A 79 3.34 7.93 -9.07
C ASN A 79 2.04 7.36 -8.47
N ARG A 80 1.96 6.03 -8.40
CA ARG A 80 0.85 5.30 -7.77
C ARG A 80 1.18 5.03 -6.31
N TYR A 81 0.16 4.93 -5.47
CA TYR A 81 0.32 4.66 -4.05
C TYR A 81 -0.57 3.51 -3.61
N PHE A 82 0.03 2.56 -2.91
CA PHE A 82 -0.61 1.32 -2.49
C PHE A 82 -0.38 1.06 -1.01
N TYR A 83 -1.19 0.18 -0.45
CA TYR A 83 -1.08 -0.30 0.93
C TYR A 83 -1.09 -1.83 0.94
N PRO A 84 0.04 -2.46 0.61
CA PRO A 84 0.13 -3.91 0.59
C PRO A 84 -0.01 -4.51 1.98
N ASP A 85 -0.40 -5.77 2.06
CA ASP A 85 -0.46 -6.47 3.35
C ASP A 85 0.89 -6.54 4.06
N LEU A 86 1.94 -6.83 3.30
CA LEU A 86 3.32 -6.81 3.77
C LEU A 86 4.25 -6.21 2.73
N VAL A 87 5.19 -5.40 3.20
CA VAL A 87 6.28 -4.88 2.39
C VAL A 87 7.60 -5.00 3.13
N ILE A 88 8.61 -5.52 2.44
CA ILE A 88 9.97 -5.64 2.93
C ILE A 88 10.83 -4.62 2.19
N THR A 89 11.64 -3.87 2.94
CA THR A 89 12.67 -3.00 2.39
C THR A 89 13.99 -3.22 3.12
N CYS A 90 15.08 -3.20 2.36
CA CYS A 90 16.44 -3.18 2.86
C CYS A 90 17.14 -1.84 2.58
N ASN A 91 16.44 -0.88 1.97
CA ASN A 91 17.01 0.37 1.53
C ASN A 91 17.16 1.35 2.70
N ALA A 92 18.35 1.95 2.84
CA ALA A 92 18.66 2.86 3.93
C ALA A 92 17.78 4.12 3.99
N GLU A 93 17.24 4.58 2.86
CA GLU A 93 16.32 5.72 2.79
C GLU A 93 14.94 5.34 3.33
N ASP A 94 14.40 4.20 2.90
CA ASP A 94 13.13 3.69 3.41
C ASP A 94 13.19 3.40 4.93
N LEU A 95 14.30 2.84 5.42
CA LEU A 95 14.49 2.56 6.86
C LEU A 95 14.46 3.83 7.73
N LYS A 96 14.75 5.00 7.14
CA LYS A 96 14.67 6.30 7.80
C LYS A 96 13.38 7.06 7.49
N SER A 97 12.64 6.62 6.47
CA SER A 97 11.41 7.26 6.02
C SER A 97 10.35 7.27 7.12
N ARG A 98 9.48 8.28 7.04
CA ARG A 98 8.31 8.45 7.91
C ARG A 98 7.01 8.57 7.12
N LYS A 99 7.10 8.66 5.78
CA LYS A 99 5.95 8.94 4.92
C LYS A 99 5.50 7.69 4.15
N PHE A 100 6.40 7.08 3.40
CA PHE A 100 6.14 5.91 2.56
C PHE A 100 7.43 5.21 2.19
N ILE A 101 7.32 3.97 1.69
CA ILE A 101 8.40 3.16 1.12
C ILE A 101 8.48 3.40 -0.38
N GLN A 102 9.67 3.65 -0.90
CA GLN A 102 9.94 3.91 -2.31
C GLN A 102 10.81 2.83 -2.96
N HIS A 103 11.51 2.02 -2.16
CA HIS A 103 12.39 0.95 -2.65
C HIS A 103 12.01 -0.41 -2.05
N PRO A 104 10.76 -0.88 -2.27
CA PRO A 104 10.36 -2.20 -1.79
C PRO A 104 11.22 -3.29 -2.44
N THR A 105 11.69 -4.22 -1.62
CA THR A 105 12.41 -5.42 -2.04
C THR A 105 11.45 -6.57 -2.32
N VAL A 106 10.42 -6.71 -1.48
CA VAL A 106 9.36 -7.72 -1.63
C VAL A 106 8.03 -7.10 -1.20
N ILE A 107 6.98 -7.37 -1.97
CA ILE A 107 5.58 -7.11 -1.62
C ILE A 107 4.88 -8.46 -1.51
N ILE A 108 4.05 -8.63 -0.49
CA ILE A 108 3.27 -9.86 -0.27
C ILE A 108 1.82 -9.44 -0.01
N GLU A 109 0.90 -10.06 -0.72
CA GLU A 109 -0.55 -9.88 -0.56
C GLU A 109 -1.20 -11.20 -0.12
N VAL A 110 -2.13 -11.12 0.82
CA VAL A 110 -2.96 -12.24 1.25
C VAL A 110 -4.28 -12.19 0.48
N LEU A 111 -4.48 -13.17 -0.39
CA LEU A 111 -5.71 -13.23 -1.17
C LEU A 111 -6.92 -13.54 -0.28
N SER A 112 -8.01 -12.83 -0.53
CA SER A 112 -9.35 -13.10 0.01
C SER A 112 -10.26 -13.59 -1.13
N PRO A 113 -11.39 -14.26 -0.87
CA PRO A 113 -12.31 -14.67 -1.94
C PRO A 113 -12.76 -13.50 -2.85
N SER A 114 -12.80 -12.27 -2.32
CA SER A 114 -13.08 -11.05 -3.08
C SER A 114 -11.92 -10.56 -3.94
N THR A 115 -10.68 -10.93 -3.62
CA THR A 115 -9.45 -10.50 -4.31
C THR A 115 -8.71 -11.64 -5.01
N GLU A 116 -9.15 -12.89 -4.88
CA GLU A 116 -8.48 -14.10 -5.43
C GLU A 116 -8.44 -14.13 -6.97
N LYS A 117 -9.33 -13.40 -7.66
CA LYS A 117 -9.42 -13.38 -9.12
C LYS A 117 -8.59 -12.28 -9.80
N TYR A 118 -7.90 -11.45 -9.04
CA TYR A 118 -6.94 -10.48 -9.56
C TYR A 118 -5.58 -11.14 -9.79
#